data_AF-A0A0Q1DYI2-F1
#
_entry.id   AF-A0A0Q1DYI2-F1
#
_cell.length_a   1.000
_cell.length_b   1.000
_cell.length_c   1.000
_cell.angle_alpha   90.00
_cell.angle_beta   90.00
_cell.angle_gamma   90.00
#
_symmetry.space_group_name_H-M   'P 1'
#
loop_
_entity.id
_entity.type
_entity.pdbx_description
1 polymer ?
#
loop_
_entity_poly.entity_id
_entity_poly.type
_entity_poly.pdbx_seq_one_letter_code
_entity_poly.pdbx_strand_id
1 'polypeptide(L)'
;MTFKEYINTINDRSKLYDIGNLQDYRNQWKKINNNFSLFELSNTEEKEKWASHKGAHKEVQFNTSFEYDDKVRYGIALSIRLHQNLRDLTPLQKRFSVLNEIIENQDFDFSGYKMFRWHNSNRTVEKKVEPIPHEWALDGNFIFIGKIINRDDLEVEDVLKVFDDLLPLYKMIEERVRTQQDLPPEVKKNRLEEQGQLNFKDARTPSNDFTYTQQERTINAVVRHRALQEETAQYLANLFGDIVKTECRLGRCYIDLVADFDAYYEFYEIKTASTALGCIRQGLGQLLEYANYYSHSKPIQLTIVGEPKPTKSDLNYLRKLKSVYNIPIKYLSTKDFNNVEIIID
;
A
#
# COMPACT_ATOMS: atom_id res chain seq x y z
N MET A 1 9.72 11.44 -38.08
CA MET A 1 8.61 12.17 -37.41
C MET A 1 9.10 12.82 -36.12
N THR A 2 8.81 14.10 -35.89
CA THR A 2 9.09 14.79 -34.62
C THR A 2 8.12 14.34 -33.52
N PHE A 3 8.45 14.54 -32.24
CA PHE A 3 7.53 14.18 -31.14
C PHE A 3 6.23 15.01 -31.20
N LYS A 4 6.32 16.27 -31.61
CA LYS A 4 5.17 17.15 -31.80
C LYS A 4 4.25 16.63 -32.92
N GLU A 5 4.81 16.25 -34.06
CA GLU A 5 4.06 15.61 -35.15
C GLU A 5 3.39 14.33 -34.66
N TYR A 6 4.11 13.47 -33.94
CA TYR A 6 3.59 12.23 -33.38
C TYR A 6 2.37 12.43 -32.49
N ILE A 7 2.45 13.36 -31.51
CA ILE A 7 1.31 13.64 -30.63
C ILE A 7 0.13 14.25 -31.39
N ASN A 8 0.38 15.13 -32.36
CA ASN A 8 -0.68 15.69 -33.20
C ASN A 8 -1.36 14.60 -34.04
N THR A 9 -0.58 13.66 -34.61
CA THR A 9 -1.11 12.53 -35.36
C THR A 9 -1.93 11.59 -34.47
N ILE A 10 -1.48 11.30 -33.24
CA ILE A 10 -2.27 10.54 -32.27
C ILE A 10 -3.60 11.24 -31.99
N ASN A 11 -3.58 12.53 -31.70
CA ASN A 11 -4.80 13.29 -31.36
C ASN A 11 -5.80 13.35 -32.51
N ASP A 12 -5.33 13.41 -33.76
CA ASP A 12 -6.21 13.45 -34.91
C ASP A 12 -6.80 12.06 -35.21
N ARG A 13 -5.95 11.02 -35.22
CA ARG A 13 -6.34 9.66 -35.56
C ARG A 13 -7.12 8.95 -34.44
N SER A 14 -6.94 9.35 -33.18
CA SER A 14 -7.66 8.74 -32.04
C SER A 14 -9.18 8.83 -32.16
N LYS A 15 -9.71 9.78 -32.94
CA LYS A 15 -11.15 9.91 -33.24
C LYS A 15 -11.75 8.66 -33.91
N LEU A 16 -10.92 7.81 -34.51
CA LEU A 16 -11.31 6.55 -35.15
C LEU A 16 -11.23 5.34 -34.21
N TYR A 17 -10.85 5.55 -32.95
CA TYR A 17 -10.58 4.53 -31.95
C TYR A 17 -11.37 4.83 -30.67
N ASP A 18 -11.60 3.81 -29.83
CA ASP A 18 -12.40 3.97 -28.62
C ASP A 18 -11.74 4.92 -27.61
N ILE A 19 -10.40 4.95 -27.57
CA ILE A 19 -9.61 5.87 -26.75
C ILE A 19 -9.88 7.34 -27.10
N GLY A 20 -10.31 7.64 -28.33
CA GLY A 20 -10.72 8.99 -28.72
C GLY A 20 -11.87 9.53 -27.85
N ASN A 21 -12.74 8.64 -27.38
CA ASN A 21 -13.88 8.98 -26.52
C ASN A 21 -13.52 9.03 -25.02
N LEU A 22 -12.24 8.92 -24.65
CA LEU A 22 -11.80 8.92 -23.25
C LEU A 22 -12.27 10.19 -22.50
N GLN A 23 -12.21 11.36 -23.14
CA GLN A 23 -12.61 12.62 -22.51
C GLN A 23 -14.12 12.69 -22.30
N ASP A 24 -14.91 12.16 -23.24
CA ASP A 24 -16.37 12.06 -23.09
C ASP A 24 -16.74 11.10 -21.95
N TYR A 25 -16.09 9.94 -21.88
CA TYR A 25 -16.21 9.03 -20.74
C TYR A 25 -15.89 9.78 -19.44
N ARG A 26 -14.75 10.47 -19.36
CA ARG A 26 -14.35 11.24 -18.15
C ARG A 26 -15.33 12.37 -17.82
N ASN A 27 -15.91 13.05 -18.80
CA ASN A 27 -16.91 14.09 -18.56
C ASN A 27 -18.19 13.50 -17.95
N GLN A 28 -18.70 12.40 -18.52
CA GLN A 28 -19.88 11.70 -18.00
C GLN A 28 -19.63 11.11 -16.61
N TRP A 29 -18.47 10.46 -16.43
CA TRP A 29 -18.15 9.71 -15.22
C TRP A 29 -17.63 10.56 -14.06
N LYS A 30 -16.85 11.61 -14.36
CA LYS A 30 -16.20 12.45 -13.33
C LYS A 30 -16.84 13.81 -13.15
N LYS A 31 -17.91 14.12 -13.91
CA LYS A 31 -18.56 15.43 -13.94
C LYS A 31 -17.59 16.59 -14.17
N ILE A 32 -16.52 16.30 -14.90
CA ILE A 32 -15.54 17.29 -15.34
C ILE A 32 -16.10 17.89 -16.64
N ASN A 33 -16.00 19.20 -16.82
CA ASN A 33 -16.58 19.88 -17.98
C ASN A 33 -15.45 20.31 -18.93
N ASN A 34 -14.83 19.33 -19.60
CA ASN A 34 -13.61 19.53 -20.36
C ASN A 34 -13.74 19.00 -21.79
N ASN A 35 -13.58 19.87 -22.79
CA ASN A 35 -13.63 19.49 -24.20
C ASN A 35 -12.23 19.50 -24.81
N PHE A 36 -11.40 18.54 -24.39
CA PHE A 36 -9.98 18.50 -24.72
C PHE A 36 -9.62 17.40 -25.71
N SER A 37 -8.51 17.60 -26.44
CA SER A 37 -7.83 16.51 -27.14
C SER A 37 -7.32 15.44 -26.16
N LEU A 38 -7.06 14.23 -26.67
CA LEU A 38 -6.59 13.10 -25.87
C LEU A 38 -5.31 13.47 -25.10
N PHE A 39 -4.28 13.92 -25.81
CA PHE A 39 -3.04 14.46 -25.26
C PHE A 39 -2.96 15.98 -25.44
N GLU A 40 -2.27 16.65 -24.52
CA GLU A 40 -1.86 18.05 -24.67
C GLU A 40 -0.35 18.09 -24.90
N LEU A 41 0.09 18.92 -25.83
CA LEU A 41 1.51 19.22 -25.97
C LEU A 41 1.91 20.06 -24.75
N SER A 42 2.85 19.58 -23.94
CA SER A 42 3.47 20.44 -22.94
C SER A 42 4.21 21.56 -23.68
N ASN A 43 3.95 22.83 -23.30
CA ASN A 43 4.60 24.01 -23.89
C ASN A 43 6.09 24.16 -23.48
N THR A 44 6.72 23.10 -23.00
CA THR A 44 8.09 23.15 -22.49
C THR A 44 9.03 22.58 -23.54
N GLU A 45 9.82 23.46 -24.16
CA GLU A 45 10.89 23.14 -25.12
C GLU A 45 12.06 22.33 -24.52
N GLU A 46 11.93 21.72 -23.34
CA GLU A 46 13.04 21.11 -22.61
C GLU A 46 13.02 19.58 -22.61
N LYS A 47 14.04 19.01 -23.26
CA LYS A 47 14.77 17.74 -23.06
C LYS A 47 14.04 16.40 -22.82
N GLU A 48 12.81 16.34 -22.33
CA GLU A 48 12.07 15.11 -22.07
C GLU A 48 10.82 15.01 -22.96
N LYS A 49 10.85 14.14 -23.97
CA LYS A 49 9.78 13.99 -24.97
C LYS A 49 8.74 12.96 -24.52
N TRP A 50 7.90 13.31 -23.56
CA TRP A 50 6.79 12.46 -23.11
C TRP A 50 5.46 13.22 -23.07
N ALA A 51 4.36 12.47 -23.12
CA ALA A 51 3.00 12.99 -23.01
C ALA A 51 2.14 12.02 -22.20
N SER A 52 1.26 12.59 -21.37
CA SER A 52 0.14 11.87 -20.74
C SER A 52 -1.18 12.50 -21.15
N HIS A 53 -2.27 11.73 -21.12
CA HIS A 53 -3.56 12.28 -21.50
C HIS A 53 -3.96 13.45 -20.60
N LYS A 54 -4.72 14.41 -21.13
CA LYS A 54 -4.95 15.67 -20.43
C LYS A 54 -5.75 15.50 -19.14
N GLY A 55 -5.24 16.06 -18.04
CA GLY A 55 -5.89 16.03 -16.73
C GLY A 55 -5.65 14.75 -15.91
N ALA A 56 -4.69 13.91 -16.32
CA ALA A 56 -4.44 12.60 -15.71
C ALA A 56 -3.75 12.64 -14.32
N HIS A 57 -3.61 13.81 -13.69
CA HIS A 57 -2.78 13.99 -12.47
C HIS A 57 -3.26 13.21 -11.24
N LYS A 58 -4.49 12.71 -11.23
CA LYS A 58 -5.09 11.99 -10.11
C LYS A 58 -5.54 10.58 -10.49
N GLU A 59 -5.08 10.07 -11.63
CA GLU A 59 -5.54 8.80 -12.20
C GLU A 59 -4.44 8.02 -12.93
N VAL A 60 -4.78 6.80 -13.36
CA VAL A 60 -3.96 6.05 -14.30
C VAL A 60 -3.92 6.80 -15.63
N GLN A 61 -2.73 6.99 -16.17
CA GLN A 61 -2.48 7.84 -17.31
C GLN A 61 -2.16 7.00 -18.54
N PHE A 62 -2.93 7.11 -19.61
CA PHE A 62 -2.38 6.84 -20.94
C PHE A 62 -1.15 7.72 -21.16
N ASN A 63 -0.02 7.08 -21.48
CA ASN A 63 1.28 7.72 -21.49
C ASN A 63 2.13 7.20 -22.65
N THR A 64 2.83 8.11 -23.33
CA THR A 64 3.79 7.77 -24.39
C THR A 64 5.02 8.67 -24.34
N SER A 65 6.17 8.17 -24.77
CA SER A 65 7.38 8.99 -24.89
C SER A 65 8.33 8.50 -25.98
N PHE A 66 9.13 9.41 -26.50
CA PHE A 66 10.39 9.09 -27.18
C PHE A 66 11.48 9.06 -26.11
N GLU A 67 12.00 7.87 -25.85
CA GLU A 67 13.06 7.63 -24.86
C GLU A 67 14.45 7.85 -25.46
N TYR A 68 15.47 7.73 -24.61
CA TYR A 68 16.85 7.57 -25.05
C TYR A 68 17.00 6.25 -25.85
N ASP A 69 18.05 6.16 -26.66
CA ASP A 69 18.34 5.01 -27.54
C ASP A 69 17.30 4.75 -28.65
N ASP A 70 16.63 5.82 -29.11
CA ASP A 70 15.68 5.80 -30.23
C ASP A 70 14.52 4.80 -30.06
N LYS A 71 14.07 4.66 -28.81
CA LYS A 71 12.91 3.85 -28.45
C LYS A 71 11.66 4.70 -28.25
N VAL A 72 10.51 4.07 -28.47
CA VAL A 72 9.20 4.65 -28.20
C VAL A 72 8.49 3.74 -27.21
N ARG A 73 8.01 4.32 -26.10
CA ARG A 73 7.11 3.62 -25.18
C ARG A 73 5.71 4.18 -25.25
N TYR A 74 4.72 3.30 -25.09
CA TYR A 74 3.32 3.66 -25.02
C TYR A 74 2.53 2.61 -24.23
N GLY A 75 1.64 3.09 -23.37
CA GLY A 75 0.77 2.24 -22.56
C GLY A 75 0.08 3.06 -21.48
N ILE A 76 -0.11 2.45 -20.32
CA ILE A 76 -0.60 3.13 -19.12
C ILE A 76 0.53 3.36 -18.12
N ALA A 77 0.38 4.40 -17.32
CA ALA A 77 1.29 4.74 -16.26
C ALA A 77 0.56 5.21 -15.00
N LEU A 78 1.08 4.87 -13.84
CA LEU A 78 0.66 5.44 -12.57
C LEU A 78 1.81 6.25 -11.99
N SER A 79 1.67 7.58 -12.02
CA SER A 79 2.62 8.52 -11.44
C SER A 79 2.20 8.84 -10.01
N ILE A 80 2.92 8.30 -9.02
CA ILE A 80 2.70 8.52 -7.59
C ILE A 80 3.60 9.68 -7.16
N ARG A 81 3.15 10.91 -7.42
CA ARG A 81 3.87 12.12 -7.06
C ARG A 81 2.96 13.15 -6.42
N LEU A 82 3.44 13.73 -5.31
CA LEU A 82 2.87 14.96 -4.77
C LEU A 82 3.14 16.10 -5.75
N HIS A 83 2.10 16.88 -6.04
CA HIS A 83 2.20 18.10 -6.84
C HIS A 83 1.56 19.24 -6.05
N GLN A 84 1.83 20.50 -6.41
CA GLN A 84 1.29 21.67 -5.71
C GLN A 84 -0.24 21.63 -5.51
N ASN A 85 -0.97 20.96 -6.43
CA ASN A 85 -2.42 20.79 -6.43
C ASN A 85 -2.92 19.42 -5.90
N LEU A 86 -2.00 18.53 -5.48
CA LEU A 86 -2.28 17.23 -4.88
C LEU A 86 -1.49 17.10 -3.57
N ARG A 87 -2.12 17.52 -2.47
CA ARG A 87 -1.55 17.45 -1.11
C ARG A 87 -1.74 16.07 -0.45
N ASP A 88 -2.32 15.12 -1.19
CA ASP A 88 -2.73 13.81 -0.71
C ASP A 88 -2.59 12.78 -1.83
N LEU A 89 -1.77 11.73 -1.60
CA LEU A 89 -1.53 10.65 -2.56
C LEU A 89 -2.65 9.61 -2.59
N THR A 90 -3.62 9.70 -1.67
CA THR A 90 -4.72 8.75 -1.53
C THR A 90 -5.40 8.41 -2.86
N PRO A 91 -5.76 9.35 -3.76
CA PRO A 91 -6.39 8.99 -5.04
C PRO A 91 -5.54 8.08 -5.93
N LEU A 92 -4.21 8.26 -5.92
CA LEU A 92 -3.29 7.47 -6.73
C LEU A 92 -2.98 6.12 -6.09
N GLN A 93 -2.89 6.08 -4.75
CA GLN A 93 -2.70 4.83 -4.00
C GLN A 93 -3.90 3.89 -4.13
N LYS A 94 -5.14 4.41 -4.17
CA LYS A 94 -6.34 3.58 -4.42
C LYS A 94 -6.27 2.86 -5.77
N ARG A 95 -5.83 3.57 -6.80
CA ARG A 95 -5.66 3.03 -8.16
C ARG A 95 -4.51 2.04 -8.24
N PHE A 96 -3.43 2.28 -7.49
CA PHE A 96 -2.35 1.30 -7.32
C PHE A 96 -2.90 -0.02 -6.77
N SER A 97 -3.66 0.03 -5.67
CA SER A 97 -4.22 -1.16 -5.03
C SER A 97 -5.16 -1.93 -5.95
N VAL A 98 -6.06 -1.23 -6.64
CA VAL A 98 -7.01 -1.84 -7.58
C VAL A 98 -6.28 -2.46 -8.78
N LEU A 99 -5.25 -1.79 -9.31
CA LEU A 99 -4.42 -2.37 -10.37
C LEU A 99 -3.73 -3.65 -9.88
N ASN A 100 -3.22 -3.67 -8.65
CA ASN A 100 -2.57 -4.85 -8.09
C ASN A 100 -3.56 -6.01 -7.90
N GLU A 101 -4.78 -5.73 -7.43
CA GLU A 101 -5.87 -6.73 -7.33
C GLU A 101 -6.22 -7.34 -8.70
N ILE A 102 -6.32 -6.50 -9.74
CA ILE A 102 -6.58 -6.95 -11.11
C ILE A 102 -5.46 -7.88 -11.61
N ILE A 103 -4.20 -7.57 -11.29
CA ILE A 103 -3.05 -8.41 -11.66
C ILE A 103 -3.07 -9.74 -10.90
N GLU A 104 -3.31 -9.72 -9.58
CA GLU A 104 -3.33 -10.90 -8.72
C GLU A 104 -4.47 -11.86 -9.09
N ASN A 105 -5.67 -11.32 -9.34
CA ASN A 105 -6.84 -12.10 -9.72
C ASN A 105 -6.85 -12.49 -11.21
N GLN A 106 -5.91 -11.97 -12.01
CA GLN A 106 -5.85 -12.17 -13.46
C GLN A 106 -7.12 -11.70 -14.18
N ASP A 107 -7.71 -10.58 -13.71
CA ASP A 107 -8.93 -10.01 -14.27
C ASP A 107 -8.72 -9.34 -15.64
N PHE A 108 -7.46 -9.17 -16.06
CA PHE A 108 -7.05 -8.58 -17.33
C PHE A 108 -5.85 -9.33 -17.91
N ASP A 109 -5.80 -9.50 -19.24
CA ASP A 109 -4.68 -10.16 -19.91
C ASP A 109 -3.49 -9.20 -20.10
N PHE A 110 -2.42 -9.45 -19.34
CA PHE A 110 -1.20 -8.68 -19.42
C PHE A 110 -0.09 -9.30 -20.29
N SER A 111 -0.36 -10.43 -20.95
CA SER A 111 0.67 -11.24 -21.63
C SER A 111 1.48 -10.47 -22.69
N GLY A 112 0.86 -9.49 -23.36
CA GLY A 112 1.46 -8.64 -24.38
C GLY A 112 2.23 -7.41 -23.88
N TYR A 113 2.30 -7.19 -22.55
CA TYR A 113 2.86 -5.96 -21.98
C TYR A 113 4.05 -6.20 -21.05
N LYS A 114 4.87 -5.16 -20.92
CA LYS A 114 6.00 -5.10 -19.99
C LYS A 114 5.74 -4.07 -18.91
N MET A 115 6.31 -4.33 -17.74
CA MET A 115 6.26 -3.45 -16.58
C MET A 115 7.65 -2.98 -16.17
N PHE A 116 7.75 -1.72 -15.75
CA PHE A 116 8.93 -1.20 -15.05
C PHE A 116 8.54 -0.07 -14.08
N ARG A 117 9.45 0.27 -13.16
CA ARG A 117 9.32 1.38 -12.23
C ARG A 117 10.45 2.38 -12.41
N TRP A 118 10.12 3.67 -12.40
CA TRP A 118 11.04 4.74 -12.08
C TRP A 118 10.87 5.19 -10.63
N HIS A 119 11.99 5.36 -9.93
CA HIS A 119 12.04 6.01 -8.62
C HIS A 119 13.28 6.90 -8.56
N ASN A 120 13.11 8.21 -8.30
CA ASN A 120 14.21 9.17 -8.18
C ASN A 120 15.31 9.00 -9.25
N SER A 121 14.90 9.03 -10.53
CA SER A 121 15.79 8.90 -11.69
C SER A 121 16.47 7.54 -11.86
N ASN A 122 15.99 6.49 -11.19
CA ASN A 122 16.44 5.11 -11.43
C ASN A 122 15.29 4.26 -11.99
N ARG A 123 15.53 3.59 -13.11
CA ARG A 123 14.58 2.68 -13.77
C ARG A 123 14.94 1.22 -13.48
N THR A 124 13.96 0.41 -13.11
CA THR A 124 14.13 -1.05 -13.04
C THR A 124 14.19 -1.68 -14.44
N VAL A 125 14.81 -2.85 -14.55
CA VAL A 125 14.74 -3.65 -15.78
C VAL A 125 13.28 -3.97 -16.14
N GLU A 126 13.00 -4.01 -17.43
CA GLU A 126 11.70 -4.41 -17.97
C GLU A 126 11.40 -5.86 -17.61
N LYS A 127 10.23 -6.10 -17.03
CA LYS A 127 9.78 -7.44 -16.63
C LYS A 127 8.36 -7.70 -17.12
N LYS A 128 7.90 -8.95 -16.97
CA LYS A 128 6.48 -9.27 -17.16
C LYS A 128 5.66 -8.52 -16.12
N VAL A 129 4.40 -8.24 -16.44
CA VAL A 129 3.48 -7.68 -15.45
C VAL A 129 3.26 -8.73 -14.37
N GLU A 130 3.47 -8.34 -13.13
CA GLU A 130 3.35 -9.16 -11.92
C GLU A 130 2.88 -8.27 -10.77
N PRO A 131 2.39 -8.83 -9.66
CA PRO A 131 1.97 -8.04 -8.52
C PRO A 131 3.05 -7.04 -8.11
N ILE A 132 2.64 -5.78 -7.98
CA ILE A 132 3.52 -4.66 -7.74
C ILE A 132 3.79 -4.59 -6.23
N PRO A 133 5.06 -4.65 -5.79
CA PRO A 133 5.39 -4.56 -4.38
C PRO A 133 4.78 -3.32 -3.73
N HIS A 134 4.17 -3.46 -2.55
CA HIS A 134 3.54 -2.34 -1.84
C HIS A 134 4.51 -1.18 -1.55
N GLU A 135 5.81 -1.45 -1.45
CA GLU A 135 6.86 -0.44 -1.30
C GLU A 135 6.96 0.51 -2.52
N TRP A 136 6.35 0.17 -3.67
CA TRP A 136 6.32 1.02 -4.87
C TRP A 136 5.16 2.02 -4.83
N ALA A 137 4.26 1.94 -3.84
CA ALA A 137 3.14 2.87 -3.65
C ALA A 137 3.52 4.20 -2.94
N LEU A 138 4.82 4.54 -2.94
CA LEU A 138 5.39 5.72 -2.28
C LEU A 138 5.54 6.91 -3.24
N ASP A 139 5.66 8.11 -2.68
CA ASP A 139 5.96 9.34 -3.42
C ASP A 139 7.24 9.20 -4.28
N GLY A 140 7.23 9.82 -5.46
CA GLY A 140 8.35 9.78 -6.40
C GLY A 140 8.35 8.57 -7.34
N ASN A 141 7.45 7.59 -7.15
CA ASN A 141 7.36 6.42 -8.02
C ASN A 141 6.54 6.70 -9.29
N PHE A 142 6.99 6.11 -10.39
CA PHE A 142 6.25 6.05 -11.65
C PHE A 142 6.27 4.61 -12.14
N ILE A 143 5.11 4.00 -12.26
CA ILE A 143 4.97 2.61 -12.72
C ILE A 143 4.38 2.65 -14.11
N PHE A 144 5.02 1.95 -15.05
CA PHE A 144 4.56 1.88 -16.43
C PHE A 144 4.22 0.44 -16.78
N ILE A 145 3.11 0.26 -17.50
CA ILE A 145 2.70 -1.00 -18.13
C ILE A 145 2.36 -0.72 -19.59
N GLY A 146 3.07 -1.33 -20.52
CA GLY A 146 2.87 -1.08 -21.94
C GLY A 146 3.89 -1.75 -22.84
N LYS A 147 4.03 -1.22 -24.06
CA LYS A 147 5.00 -1.66 -25.07
C LYS A 147 6.13 -0.67 -25.20
N ILE A 148 7.27 -1.19 -25.63
CA ILE A 148 8.49 -0.43 -25.94
C ILE A 148 9.01 -1.01 -27.25
N ILE A 149 9.18 -0.15 -28.26
CA ILE A 149 9.62 -0.53 -29.61
C ILE A 149 10.74 0.39 -30.08
N ASN A 150 11.44 0.01 -31.15
CA ASN A 150 12.32 0.95 -31.84
C ASN A 150 11.47 1.98 -32.57
N ARG A 151 11.97 3.20 -32.68
CA ARG A 151 11.24 4.29 -33.33
C ARG A 151 11.07 4.09 -34.83
N ASP A 152 11.97 3.36 -35.48
CA ASP A 152 11.84 3.00 -36.89
C ASP A 152 10.64 2.06 -37.15
N ASP A 153 10.19 1.33 -36.12
CA ASP A 153 9.03 0.43 -36.15
C ASP A 153 7.73 1.14 -35.73
N LEU A 154 7.75 2.46 -35.53
CA LEU A 154 6.61 3.21 -34.98
C LEU A 154 5.50 3.42 -36.01
N GLU A 155 4.39 2.72 -35.81
CA GLU A 155 3.11 3.01 -36.46
C GLU A 155 2.10 3.55 -35.44
N VAL A 156 1.50 4.71 -35.73
CA VAL A 156 0.58 5.39 -34.80
C VAL A 156 -0.69 4.55 -34.56
N GLU A 157 -1.15 3.85 -35.59
CA GLU A 157 -2.28 2.91 -35.52
C GLU A 157 -2.06 1.83 -34.46
N ASP A 158 -0.84 1.30 -34.33
CA ASP A 158 -0.55 0.25 -33.35
C ASP A 158 -0.49 0.80 -31.93
N VAL A 159 -0.07 2.06 -31.76
CA VAL A 159 -0.18 2.77 -30.49
C VAL A 159 -1.64 2.93 -30.08
N LEU A 160 -2.50 3.36 -31.01
CA LEU A 160 -3.93 3.57 -30.76
C LEU A 160 -4.65 2.25 -30.45
N LYS A 161 -4.34 1.17 -31.16
CA LYS A 161 -4.85 -0.18 -30.82
C LYS A 161 -4.45 -0.60 -29.41
N VAL A 162 -3.19 -0.39 -29.02
CA VAL A 162 -2.76 -0.71 -27.65
C VAL A 162 -3.46 0.15 -26.61
N PHE A 163 -3.77 1.40 -26.91
CA PHE A 163 -4.57 2.22 -26.00
C PHE A 163 -6.03 1.74 -25.90
N ASP A 164 -6.64 1.31 -27.00
CA ASP A 164 -7.96 0.68 -26.98
C ASP A 164 -7.95 -0.63 -26.18
N ASP A 165 -6.92 -1.47 -26.37
CA ASP A 165 -6.75 -2.71 -25.61
C ASP A 165 -6.62 -2.45 -24.09
N LEU A 166 -5.96 -1.35 -23.71
CA LEU A 166 -5.76 -0.95 -22.30
C LEU A 166 -6.93 -0.09 -21.75
N LEU A 167 -7.87 0.34 -22.59
CA LEU A 167 -9.01 1.16 -22.17
C LEU A 167 -9.98 0.42 -21.23
N PRO A 168 -10.32 -0.87 -21.44
CA PRO A 168 -11.05 -1.67 -20.46
C PRO A 168 -10.38 -1.69 -19.09
N LEU A 169 -9.06 -1.87 -19.04
CA LEU A 169 -8.30 -1.85 -17.78
C LEU A 169 -8.44 -0.50 -17.06
N TYR A 170 -8.28 0.61 -17.79
CA TYR A 170 -8.50 1.94 -17.24
C TYR A 170 -9.93 2.09 -16.66
N LYS A 171 -10.95 1.68 -17.41
CA LYS A 171 -12.36 1.75 -16.97
C LYS A 171 -12.59 0.90 -15.73
N MET A 172 -12.11 -0.35 -15.71
CA MET A 172 -12.21 -1.25 -14.56
C MET A 172 -11.59 -0.65 -13.30
N ILE A 173 -10.41 -0.02 -13.42
CA ILE A 173 -9.74 0.63 -12.29
C ILE A 173 -10.59 1.79 -11.77
N GLU A 174 -11.04 2.68 -12.64
CA GLU A 174 -11.85 3.84 -12.24
C GLU A 174 -13.23 3.44 -11.68
N GLU A 175 -13.86 2.41 -12.24
CA GLU A 175 -15.12 1.83 -11.78
C GLU A 175 -15.00 1.25 -10.37
N ARG A 176 -14.02 0.38 -10.13
CA ARG A 176 -13.78 -0.21 -8.80
C ARG A 176 -13.50 0.88 -7.77
N VAL A 177 -12.60 1.82 -8.07
CA VAL A 177 -12.30 2.96 -7.18
C VAL A 177 -13.56 3.77 -6.83
N ARG A 178 -14.48 3.99 -7.77
CA ARG A 178 -15.75 4.70 -7.50
C ARG A 178 -16.72 3.89 -6.66
N THR A 179 -16.92 2.61 -6.96
CA THR A 179 -17.78 1.74 -6.13
C THR A 179 -17.34 1.69 -4.67
N GLN A 180 -16.06 1.95 -4.44
CA GLN A 180 -15.44 2.02 -3.13
C GLN A 180 -15.53 3.42 -2.48
N GLN A 181 -16.08 4.43 -3.17
CA GLN A 181 -16.23 5.83 -2.74
C GLN A 181 -17.68 6.26 -2.41
N ASP A 182 -18.70 5.60 -2.97
CA ASP A 182 -20.12 6.01 -2.88
C ASP A 182 -20.90 5.41 -1.66
N LEU A 183 -20.21 4.84 -0.66
CA LEU A 183 -20.85 4.33 0.56
C LEU A 183 -20.80 5.38 1.68
N PRO A 184 -21.91 5.65 2.40
CA PRO A 184 -21.96 6.72 3.38
C PRO A 184 -21.02 6.46 4.56
N PRO A 185 -20.34 7.50 5.10
CA PRO A 185 -19.47 7.34 6.25
C PRO A 185 -20.31 7.11 7.52
N GLU A 186 -20.27 5.91 8.11
CA GLU A 186 -20.79 5.70 9.46
C GLU A 186 -19.89 6.40 10.48
N VAL A 187 -20.34 7.55 10.98
CA VAL A 187 -20.01 8.00 12.33
C VAL A 187 -20.94 7.26 13.29
N LYS A 188 -20.42 6.22 13.96
CA LYS A 188 -20.98 5.76 15.24
C LYS A 188 -19.95 5.97 16.34
N LYS A 189 -20.09 7.10 17.04
CA LYS A 189 -19.69 7.18 18.45
C LYS A 189 -20.53 6.15 19.21
N ASN A 190 -19.91 5.14 19.81
CA ASN A 190 -20.56 4.41 20.88
C ASN A 190 -19.63 4.31 22.09
N ARG A 191 -20.25 4.56 23.24
CA ARG A 191 -19.75 4.52 24.61
C ARG A 191 -19.04 3.19 24.92
N LEU A 192 -18.02 3.30 25.75
CA LEU A 192 -17.41 2.20 26.49
C LEU A 192 -18.36 1.78 27.63
N GLU A 193 -18.83 0.53 27.63
CA GLU A 193 -19.26 -0.17 28.86
C GLU A 193 -18.73 -1.61 28.87
N GLU A 194 -18.48 -2.09 30.08
CA GLU A 194 -17.68 -3.25 30.47
C GLU A 194 -18.40 -4.61 30.32
N GLN A 195 -17.62 -5.68 30.14
CA GLN A 195 -17.98 -7.11 30.24
C GLN A 195 -19.30 -7.53 29.56
N GLY A 196 -19.24 -7.68 28.23
CA GLY A 196 -20.35 -8.27 27.46
C GLY A 196 -20.55 -9.76 27.73
N GLN A 197 -21.79 -10.16 28.00
CA GLN A 197 -22.25 -11.55 27.92
C GLN A 197 -22.69 -11.86 26.49
N LEU A 198 -22.51 -13.11 26.03
CA LEU A 198 -22.96 -13.55 24.70
C LEU A 198 -24.49 -13.41 24.60
N ASN A 199 -24.96 -12.54 23.70
CA ASN A 199 -26.38 -12.41 23.38
C ASN A 199 -26.69 -12.98 21.99
N PHE A 200 -27.31 -14.16 21.95
CA PHE A 200 -27.66 -14.84 20.70
C PHE A 200 -28.71 -14.10 19.86
N LYS A 201 -29.45 -13.16 20.44
CA LYS A 201 -30.50 -12.41 19.72
C LYS A 201 -29.96 -11.30 18.81
N ASP A 202 -28.68 -10.91 18.98
CA ASP A 202 -28.01 -9.87 18.19
C ASP A 202 -27.10 -10.46 17.08
N ALA A 203 -27.37 -11.69 16.63
CA ALA A 203 -26.59 -12.34 15.58
C ALA A 203 -26.74 -11.60 14.23
N ARG A 204 -25.61 -11.15 13.66
CA ARG A 204 -25.55 -10.52 12.33
C ARG A 204 -25.26 -11.55 11.24
N THR A 205 -25.91 -11.41 10.08
CA THR A 205 -25.56 -12.13 8.84
C THR A 205 -24.16 -11.69 8.36
N PRO A 206 -23.28 -12.58 7.88
CA PRO A 206 -21.95 -12.20 7.39
C PRO A 206 -22.10 -11.22 6.22
N SER A 207 -21.48 -10.04 6.32
CA SER A 207 -21.41 -9.08 5.22
C SER A 207 -20.12 -9.27 4.43
N ASN A 208 -20.18 -9.08 3.10
CA ASN A 208 -19.02 -9.14 2.19
C ASN A 208 -18.21 -7.83 2.19
N ASP A 209 -18.17 -7.11 3.33
CA ASP A 209 -17.64 -5.76 3.41
C ASP A 209 -16.15 -5.75 3.73
N PHE A 210 -15.31 -5.81 2.69
CA PHE A 210 -13.91 -5.43 2.76
C PHE A 210 -13.75 -4.02 2.17
N THR A 211 -13.68 -3.00 3.02
CA THR A 211 -13.59 -1.60 2.56
C THR A 211 -12.36 -0.87 3.12
N TYR A 212 -11.51 -0.43 2.19
CA TYR A 212 -10.81 0.87 2.04
C TYR A 212 -10.10 1.54 3.22
N THR A 213 -10.70 1.52 4.41
CA THR A 213 -10.07 1.97 5.66
C THR A 213 -8.91 1.07 6.10
N GLN A 214 -8.81 -0.17 5.61
CA GLN A 214 -7.69 -1.04 5.95
C GLN A 214 -6.39 -0.63 5.25
N GLN A 215 -6.38 -0.21 3.98
CA GLN A 215 -5.12 0.02 3.24
C GLN A 215 -4.36 1.29 3.68
N GLU A 216 -5.05 2.41 3.93
CA GLU A 216 -4.46 3.61 4.55
C GLU A 216 -4.01 3.35 6.00
N ARG A 217 -4.76 2.50 6.73
CA ARG A 217 -4.32 2.00 8.04
C ARG A 217 -3.12 1.09 7.92
N THR A 218 -3.01 0.27 6.88
CA THR A 218 -1.90 -0.68 6.66
C THR A 218 -0.62 0.05 6.28
N ILE A 219 -0.66 1.07 5.41
CA ILE A 219 0.54 1.84 5.03
C ILE A 219 1.03 2.68 6.20
N ASN A 220 0.13 3.41 6.88
CA ASN A 220 0.48 4.10 8.12
C ASN A 220 0.96 3.09 9.17
N ALA A 221 0.35 1.90 9.26
CA ALA A 221 0.78 0.85 10.16
C ALA A 221 2.17 0.33 9.84
N VAL A 222 2.57 0.17 8.58
CA VAL A 222 3.93 -0.32 8.22
C VAL A 222 4.99 0.75 8.54
N VAL A 223 4.76 2.00 8.12
CA VAL A 223 5.69 3.10 8.44
C VAL A 223 5.77 3.31 9.94
N ARG A 224 4.62 3.29 10.63
CA ARG A 224 4.56 3.44 12.09
C ARG A 224 5.19 2.24 12.79
N HIS A 225 5.02 1.03 12.28
CA HIS A 225 5.60 -0.19 12.84
C HIS A 225 7.12 -0.10 12.80
N ARG A 226 7.69 0.26 11.64
CA ARG A 226 9.13 0.47 11.50
C ARG A 226 9.66 1.53 12.47
N ALA A 227 8.99 2.67 12.58
CA ALA A 227 9.37 3.72 13.50
C ALA A 227 9.33 3.25 14.96
N LEU A 228 8.29 2.51 15.35
CA LEU A 228 8.17 1.94 16.70
C LEU A 228 9.21 0.84 16.95
N GLN A 229 9.61 0.09 15.92
CA GLN A 229 10.65 -0.92 16.02
C GLN A 229 12.01 -0.31 16.29
N GLU A 230 12.36 0.75 15.58
CA GLU A 230 13.59 1.51 15.82
C GLU A 230 13.56 2.15 17.23
N GLU A 231 12.45 2.78 17.61
CA GLU A 231 12.26 3.39 18.93
C GLU A 231 12.38 2.36 20.07
N THR A 232 11.71 1.21 19.92
CA THR A 232 11.71 0.12 20.90
C THR A 232 13.09 -0.54 20.98
N ALA A 233 13.74 -0.78 19.83
CA ALA A 233 15.09 -1.33 19.79
C ALA A 233 16.07 -0.43 20.54
N GLN A 234 16.01 0.89 20.32
CA GLN A 234 16.86 1.85 21.00
C GLN A 234 16.58 1.88 22.51
N TYR A 235 15.30 1.90 22.91
CA TYR A 235 14.92 1.86 24.32
C TYR A 235 15.43 0.60 25.03
N LEU A 236 15.21 -0.58 24.44
CA LEU A 236 15.64 -1.85 25.02
C LEU A 236 17.17 -2.00 25.01
N ALA A 237 17.85 -1.55 23.94
CA ALA A 237 19.31 -1.54 23.90
C ALA A 237 19.91 -0.62 24.97
N ASN A 238 19.27 0.51 25.28
CA ASN A 238 19.69 1.38 26.39
C ASN A 238 19.51 0.71 27.77
N LEU A 239 18.51 -0.15 27.93
CA LEU A 239 18.23 -0.86 29.18
C LEU A 239 19.09 -2.12 29.35
N PHE A 240 19.28 -2.89 28.28
CA PHE A 240 19.80 -4.25 28.33
C PHE A 240 21.10 -4.44 27.53
N GLY A 241 21.51 -3.45 26.75
CA GLY A 241 22.72 -3.51 25.91
C GLY A 241 22.56 -4.40 24.67
N ASP A 242 23.66 -5.02 24.27
CA ASP A 242 23.81 -5.71 22.97
C ASP A 242 23.06 -7.04 22.85
N ILE A 243 22.37 -7.48 23.91
CA ILE A 243 21.57 -8.71 23.92
C ILE A 243 20.26 -8.56 23.13
N VAL A 244 19.91 -7.33 22.73
CA VAL A 244 18.73 -7.02 21.92
C VAL A 244 19.09 -7.11 20.44
N LYS A 245 18.31 -7.89 19.69
CA LYS A 245 18.44 -8.05 18.24
C LYS A 245 17.09 -7.81 17.56
N THR A 246 17.10 -7.14 16.41
CA THR A 246 15.91 -6.89 15.58
C THR A 246 15.81 -7.93 14.47
N GLU A 247 14.59 -8.17 13.97
CA GLU A 247 14.33 -9.03 12.80
C GLU A 247 14.99 -10.41 12.90
N CYS A 248 14.83 -11.05 14.07
CA CYS A 248 15.44 -12.35 14.32
C CYS A 248 14.71 -13.43 13.56
N ARG A 249 15.40 -14.06 12.61
CA ARG A 249 14.83 -15.15 11.82
C ARG A 249 14.59 -16.38 12.69
N LEU A 250 13.35 -16.86 12.71
CA LEU A 250 12.94 -18.11 13.36
C LEU A 250 12.18 -18.98 12.34
N GLY A 251 12.89 -19.95 11.77
CA GLY A 251 12.37 -20.78 10.68
C GLY A 251 12.05 -19.95 9.42
N ARG A 252 10.75 -19.83 9.11
CA ARG A 252 10.23 -19.04 7.98
C ARG A 252 9.70 -17.66 8.39
N CYS A 253 9.69 -17.35 9.68
CA CYS A 253 9.16 -16.10 10.22
C CYS A 253 10.29 -15.22 10.76
N TYR A 254 9.97 -13.96 11.04
CA TYR A 254 10.84 -12.98 11.66
C TYR A 254 10.15 -12.47 12.93
N ILE A 255 10.88 -12.47 14.04
CA ILE A 255 10.43 -11.83 15.28
C ILE A 255 10.93 -10.39 15.26
N ASP A 256 10.04 -9.43 15.51
CA ASP A 256 10.37 -7.99 15.44
C ASP A 256 11.62 -7.67 16.29
N LEU A 257 11.62 -8.10 17.57
CA LEU A 257 12.82 -8.09 18.42
C LEU A 257 12.91 -9.29 19.36
N VAL A 258 14.15 -9.67 19.69
CA VAL A 258 14.48 -10.67 20.70
C VAL A 258 15.53 -10.11 21.65
N ALA A 259 15.31 -10.26 22.96
CA ALA A 259 16.35 -10.13 23.97
C ALA A 259 16.78 -11.52 24.44
N ASP A 260 18.08 -11.81 24.34
CA ASP A 260 18.68 -13.09 24.74
C ASP A 260 19.28 -12.98 26.14
N PHE A 261 18.46 -13.15 27.18
CA PHE A 261 18.95 -13.25 28.55
C PHE A 261 19.50 -14.65 28.82
N ASP A 262 20.44 -14.77 29.75
CA ASP A 262 21.04 -16.07 30.08
C ASP A 262 20.00 -17.13 30.48
N ALA A 263 18.97 -16.72 31.23
CA ALA A 263 17.95 -17.62 31.75
C ALA A 263 16.72 -17.82 30.85
N TYR A 264 16.43 -16.90 29.93
CA TYR A 264 15.22 -16.92 29.10
C TYR A 264 15.36 -16.06 27.84
N TYR A 265 14.54 -16.32 26.83
CA TYR A 265 14.33 -15.39 25.72
C TYR A 265 13.15 -14.47 26.01
N GLU A 266 13.26 -13.19 25.68
CA GLU A 266 12.09 -12.32 25.60
C GLU A 266 11.81 -11.94 24.15
N PHE A 267 10.61 -12.29 23.68
CA PHE A 267 10.15 -11.97 22.33
C PHE A 267 9.24 -10.75 22.37
N TYR A 268 9.55 -9.77 21.52
CA TYR A 268 8.79 -8.54 21.39
C TYR A 268 8.08 -8.53 20.04
N GLU A 269 6.78 -8.28 20.08
CA GLU A 269 5.93 -8.14 18.88
C GLU A 269 5.30 -6.76 18.86
N ILE A 270 5.58 -5.97 17.82
CA ILE A 270 5.15 -4.58 17.69
C ILE A 270 3.86 -4.52 16.89
N LYS A 271 2.89 -3.74 17.39
CA LYS A 271 1.63 -3.47 16.70
C LYS A 271 1.25 -1.99 16.78
N THR A 272 0.65 -1.51 15.71
CA THR A 272 0.29 -0.09 15.49
C THR A 272 -1.21 0.16 15.59
N ALA A 273 -1.96 -0.77 16.17
CA ALA A 273 -3.38 -0.57 16.38
C ALA A 273 -3.62 0.65 17.29
N SER A 274 -4.73 1.37 17.04
CA SER A 274 -5.09 2.58 17.79
C SER A 274 -5.47 2.34 19.25
N THR A 275 -5.55 1.09 19.69
CA THR A 275 -5.86 0.70 21.08
C THR A 275 -4.95 -0.43 21.55
N ALA A 276 -4.64 -0.47 22.85
CA ALA A 276 -3.83 -1.53 23.44
C ALA A 276 -4.46 -2.91 23.22
N LEU A 277 -5.79 -3.04 23.40
CA LEU A 277 -6.50 -4.29 23.09
C LEU A 277 -6.36 -4.72 21.63
N GLY A 278 -6.35 -3.76 20.70
CA GLY A 278 -6.10 -4.02 19.29
C GLY A 278 -4.71 -4.60 19.05
N CYS A 279 -3.68 -3.99 19.65
CA CYS A 279 -2.31 -4.49 19.59
C CYS A 279 -2.20 -5.90 20.20
N ILE A 280 -2.82 -6.11 21.37
CA ILE A 280 -2.83 -7.41 22.05
C ILE A 280 -3.45 -8.49 21.14
N ARG A 281 -4.60 -8.21 20.54
CA ARG A 281 -5.30 -9.16 19.65
C ARG A 281 -4.48 -9.50 18.40
N GLN A 282 -3.79 -8.53 17.81
CA GLN A 282 -3.01 -8.73 16.60
C GLN A 282 -1.67 -9.45 16.86
N GLY A 283 -1.01 -9.16 17.99
CA GLY A 283 0.31 -9.70 18.31
C GLY A 283 0.28 -11.06 19.01
N LEU A 284 -0.77 -11.37 19.79
CA LEU A 284 -0.82 -12.58 20.62
C LEU A 284 -0.65 -13.87 19.82
N GLY A 285 -1.33 -14.00 18.67
CA GLY A 285 -1.25 -15.22 17.85
C GLY A 285 0.17 -15.47 17.31
N GLN A 286 0.84 -14.41 16.88
CA GLN A 286 2.21 -14.48 16.34
C GLN A 286 3.20 -14.87 17.43
N LEU A 287 3.14 -14.24 18.60
CA LEU A 287 3.99 -14.59 19.75
C LEU A 287 3.78 -16.04 20.22
N LEU A 288 2.53 -16.51 20.24
CA LEU A 288 2.23 -17.89 20.60
C LEU A 288 2.76 -18.89 19.56
N GLU A 289 2.67 -18.56 18.27
CA GLU A 289 3.28 -19.36 17.21
C GLU A 289 4.80 -19.42 17.40
N TYR A 290 5.46 -18.28 17.56
CA TYR A 290 6.90 -18.22 17.78
C TYR A 290 7.30 -19.07 18.97
N ALA A 291 6.61 -18.96 20.10
CA ALA A 291 7.01 -19.64 21.32
C ALA A 291 6.75 -21.15 21.34
N ASN A 292 5.73 -21.64 20.61
CA ASN A 292 5.26 -23.03 20.76
C ASN A 292 5.40 -23.86 19.49
N TYR A 293 5.46 -23.25 18.30
CA TYR A 293 5.62 -23.99 17.04
C TYR A 293 7.09 -24.36 16.77
N TYR A 294 8.02 -23.49 17.16
CA TYR A 294 9.45 -23.71 16.98
C TYR A 294 10.12 -24.20 18.26
N SER A 295 11.24 -24.91 18.12
CA SER A 295 12.04 -25.37 19.26
C SER A 295 12.98 -24.27 19.76
N HIS A 296 13.11 -24.15 21.08
CA HIS A 296 13.98 -23.17 21.73
C HIS A 296 14.77 -23.83 22.86
N SER A 297 15.94 -23.26 23.16
CA SER A 297 16.84 -23.74 24.22
C SER A 297 16.52 -23.15 25.60
N LYS A 298 15.69 -22.10 25.67
CA LYS A 298 15.36 -21.38 26.90
C LYS A 298 13.84 -21.14 27.00
N PRO A 299 13.30 -20.96 28.22
CA PRO A 299 11.94 -20.45 28.43
C PRO A 299 11.72 -19.12 27.71
N ILE A 300 10.47 -18.83 27.35
CA ILE A 300 10.12 -17.64 26.58
C ILE A 300 9.17 -16.75 27.37
N GLN A 301 9.53 -15.48 27.48
CA GLN A 301 8.69 -14.38 27.93
C GLN A 301 8.12 -13.67 26.69
N LEU A 302 6.83 -13.35 26.71
CA LEU A 302 6.14 -12.74 25.58
C LEU A 302 5.79 -11.28 25.91
N THR A 303 6.17 -10.35 25.04
CA THR A 303 5.87 -8.94 25.23
C THR A 303 5.28 -8.33 23.97
N ILE A 304 4.05 -7.81 24.07
CA ILE A 304 3.43 -7.04 22.99
C ILE A 304 3.75 -5.57 23.21
N VAL A 305 4.20 -4.89 22.17
CA VAL A 305 4.55 -3.47 22.21
C VAL A 305 3.56 -2.68 21.34
N GLY A 306 3.09 -1.55 21.86
CA GLY A 306 2.24 -0.62 21.13
C GLY A 306 2.29 0.79 21.68
N GLU A 307 1.79 1.77 20.94
CA GLU A 307 1.77 3.17 21.40
C GLU A 307 0.72 3.48 22.48
N PRO A 308 -0.50 2.93 22.44
CA PRO A 308 -1.52 3.28 23.41
C PRO A 308 -1.20 2.71 24.78
N LYS A 309 -1.43 3.49 25.85
CA LYS A 309 -1.39 2.98 27.22
C LYS A 309 -2.55 1.99 27.43
N PRO A 310 -2.31 0.85 28.11
CA PRO A 310 -3.37 -0.11 28.39
C PRO A 310 -4.36 0.46 29.42
N THR A 311 -5.63 0.15 29.25
CA THR A 311 -6.67 0.42 30.26
C THR A 311 -6.64 -0.63 31.36
N LYS A 312 -7.36 -0.39 32.48
CA LYS A 312 -7.53 -1.38 33.55
C LYS A 312 -8.12 -2.70 33.03
N SER A 313 -9.04 -2.63 32.06
CA SER A 313 -9.65 -3.82 31.45
C SER A 313 -8.63 -4.63 30.64
N ASP A 314 -7.78 -3.95 29.87
CA ASP A 314 -6.71 -4.59 29.09
C ASP A 314 -5.72 -5.33 30.00
N LEU A 315 -5.31 -4.69 31.10
CA LEU A 315 -4.44 -5.32 32.11
C LEU A 315 -5.11 -6.51 32.79
N ASN A 316 -6.41 -6.42 33.11
CA ASN A 316 -7.16 -7.54 33.67
C ASN A 316 -7.28 -8.70 32.68
N TYR A 317 -7.41 -8.41 31.39
CA TYR A 317 -7.39 -9.43 30.34
C TYR A 317 -6.05 -10.15 30.28
N LEU A 318 -4.92 -9.43 30.26
CA LEU A 318 -3.58 -10.04 30.29
C LEU A 318 -3.35 -10.87 31.57
N ARG A 319 -3.79 -10.37 32.73
CA ARG A 319 -3.73 -11.13 33.99
C ARG A 319 -4.50 -12.45 33.91
N LYS A 320 -5.69 -12.45 33.29
CA LYS A 320 -6.46 -13.68 33.06
C LYS A 320 -5.73 -14.64 32.13
N LEU A 321 -5.10 -14.15 31.06
CA LEU A 321 -4.29 -15.00 30.16
C LEU A 321 -3.15 -15.69 30.94
N LYS A 322 -2.48 -14.93 31.82
CA LYS A 322 -1.41 -15.45 32.67
C LYS A 322 -1.92 -16.43 33.71
N SER A 323 -3.00 -16.12 34.44
CA SER A 323 -3.45 -16.96 35.56
C SER A 323 -4.23 -18.20 35.13
N VAL A 324 -4.98 -18.13 34.03
CA VAL A 324 -5.85 -19.24 33.56
C VAL A 324 -5.09 -20.16 32.62
N TYR A 325 -4.29 -19.61 31.71
CA TYR A 325 -3.63 -20.38 30.64
C TYR A 325 -2.11 -20.46 30.80
N ASN A 326 -1.55 -19.89 31.87
CA ASN A 326 -0.11 -19.84 32.13
C ASN A 326 0.70 -19.23 30.97
N ILE A 327 0.11 -18.29 30.23
CA ILE A 327 0.79 -17.59 29.13
C ILE A 327 1.64 -16.45 29.74
N PRO A 328 2.97 -16.45 29.60
CA PRO A 328 3.86 -15.47 30.22
C PRO A 328 3.88 -14.15 29.41
N ILE A 329 2.73 -13.50 29.29
CA ILE A 329 2.56 -12.32 28.44
C ILE A 329 2.52 -10.99 29.20
N LYS A 330 3.18 -9.97 28.65
CA LYS A 330 3.20 -8.58 29.09
C LYS A 330 2.82 -7.63 27.95
N TYR A 331 2.50 -6.38 28.30
CA TYR A 331 2.28 -5.30 27.34
C TYR A 331 3.16 -4.11 27.72
N LEU A 332 3.89 -3.58 26.74
CA LEU A 332 4.77 -2.43 26.88
C LEU A 332 4.23 -1.28 26.02
N SER A 333 4.08 -0.11 26.61
CA SER A 333 3.64 1.09 25.88
C SER A 333 4.82 2.01 25.57
N THR A 334 4.98 2.43 24.32
CA THR A 334 6.09 3.34 23.94
C THR A 334 5.97 4.71 24.60
N LYS A 335 4.76 5.12 25.01
CA LYS A 335 4.55 6.33 25.81
C LYS A 335 5.18 6.29 27.19
N ASP A 336 5.67 5.14 27.63
CA ASP A 336 6.37 4.97 28.90
C ASP A 336 7.89 4.97 28.73
N PHE A 337 8.43 5.02 27.50
CA PHE A 337 9.89 5.02 27.27
C PHE A 337 10.59 6.25 27.87
N ASN A 338 9.90 7.39 27.93
CA ASN A 338 10.41 8.62 28.53
C ASN A 338 10.16 8.71 30.05
N ASN A 339 9.39 7.79 30.62
CA ASN A 339 9.22 7.68 32.06
C ASN A 339 10.27 6.69 32.57
N VAL A 340 11.42 7.23 32.97
CA VAL A 340 12.52 6.45 33.58
C VAL A 340 12.11 5.86 34.96
N GLU A 341 10.88 6.12 35.43
CA GLU A 341 10.26 5.38 36.54
C GLU A 341 9.58 4.09 36.04
N ILE A 342 10.40 3.04 35.93
CA ILE A 342 10.17 1.63 36.33
C ILE A 342 8.76 1.04 36.12
N ILE A 343 8.69 -0.11 35.42
CA ILE A 343 7.84 -1.25 35.88
C ILE A 343 8.60 -2.57 35.65
N ILE A 344 9.37 -3.01 36.64
CA ILE A 344 9.71 -4.43 36.81
C ILE A 344 8.65 -4.99 37.75
N ASP A 345 7.70 -5.74 37.19
CA ASP A 345 6.86 -6.71 37.90
C ASP A 345 7.05 -8.10 37.28
#